data_AF-A0A1C4NYW1-F1
#
_entry.id   AF-A0A1C4NYW1-F1
#
_cell.length_a   1.000
_cell.length_b   1.000
_cell.length_c   1.000
_cell.angle_alpha   90.00
_cell.angle_beta   90.00
_cell.angle_gamma   90.00
#
_symmetry.space_group_name_H-M   'P 1'
#
loop_
_entity.id
_entity.type
_entity.pdbx_description
1 polymer ?
#
loop_
_entity_poly.entity_id
_entity_poly.type
_entity_poly.pdbx_seq_one_letter_code
_entity_poly.pdbx_strand_id
1 'polypeptide(L)' 'MADEHYEWLDKDAAERLLRGEPVVPVGDEARTEAFRLAEALGAARAG' A
#
# COMPACT_ATOMS: atom_id res chain seq x y z
N MET A 1 15.62 15.46 -8.17
CA MET A 1 15.77 14.53 -7.06
C MET A 1 15.12 13.24 -7.49
N ALA A 2 15.96 12.30 -7.91
CA ALA A 2 15.62 10.90 -8.00
C ALA A 2 15.40 10.38 -6.58
N ASP A 3 14.31 9.68 -6.38
CA ASP A 3 14.36 8.50 -5.54
C ASP A 3 13.78 7.38 -6.42
N GLU A 4 14.67 6.80 -7.24
CA GLU A 4 14.40 5.71 -8.18
C GLU A 4 14.18 4.36 -7.45
N HIS A 5 13.75 4.39 -6.19
CA HIS A 5 13.81 3.23 -5.29
C HIS A 5 12.51 2.88 -4.57
N TYR A 6 11.39 3.45 -4.97
CA TYR A 6 10.10 2.96 -4.52
C TYR A 6 9.16 2.77 -5.71
N GLU A 7 9.25 1.60 -6.37
CA GLU A 7 8.12 0.99 -7.09
C GLU A 7 7.07 0.48 -6.08
N TRP A 8 6.72 1.31 -5.09
CA TRP A 8 5.71 0.96 -4.08
C TRP A 8 4.32 0.86 -4.70
N LEU A 9 4.15 1.43 -5.89
CA LEU A 9 2.95 1.35 -6.68
C LEU A 9 3.32 1.16 -8.15
N ASP A 10 2.78 0.09 -8.74
CA ASP A 10 2.86 -0.16 -10.16
C ASP A 10 2.31 1.03 -10.96
N LYS A 11 2.98 1.37 -12.07
CA LYS A 11 2.63 2.54 -12.87
C LYS A 11 1.19 2.45 -13.39
N ASP A 12 0.75 1.28 -13.83
CA ASP A 12 -0.62 1.09 -14.34
C ASP A 12 -1.63 1.22 -13.19
N ALA A 13 -1.30 0.73 -12.00
CA ALA A 13 -2.11 0.95 -10.80
C ALA A 13 -2.22 2.44 -10.45
N ALA A 14 -1.12 3.19 -10.54
CA ALA A 14 -1.12 4.64 -10.30
C ALA A 14 -1.99 5.40 -11.32
N GLU A 15 -1.87 5.07 -12.61
CA GLU A 15 -2.68 5.69 -13.67
C GLU A 15 -4.18 5.39 -13.49
N ARG A 16 -4.52 4.18 -13.07
CA ARG A 16 -5.91 3.80 -12.76
C ARG A 16 -6.49 4.59 -11.59
N LEU A 17 -5.72 4.75 -10.49
CA LEU A 17 -6.15 5.60 -9.37
C LEU A 17 -6.41 7.04 -9.81
N LEU A 18 -5.52 7.61 -10.64
CA LEU A 18 -5.67 8.98 -11.14
C LEU A 18 -6.92 9.17 -12.01
N ARG A 19 -7.34 8.11 -12.71
CA ARG A 19 -8.58 8.11 -13.51
C ARG A 19 -9.84 7.86 -12.67
N GLY A 20 -9.69 7.55 -11.38
CA GLY A 20 -10.79 7.13 -10.50
C GLY A 20 -11.27 5.71 -10.79
N GLU A 21 -10.48 4.91 -11.52
CA GLU A 21 -10.76 3.51 -11.75
C GLU A 21 -10.42 2.70 -10.50
N PRO A 22 -11.25 1.73 -10.10
CA PRO A 22 -10.91 0.84 -9.01
C PRO A 22 -9.65 0.05 -9.41
N VAL A 23 -8.57 0.23 -8.66
CA VAL A 23 -7.41 -0.67 -8.74
C VAL A 23 -7.83 -2.00 -8.13
N VAL A 24 -7.47 -3.10 -8.81
CA VAL A 24 -7.82 -4.45 -8.34
C VAL A 24 -7.29 -4.58 -6.91
N PRO A 25 -8.14 -4.95 -5.93
CA PRO A 25 -7.66 -5.17 -4.58
C PRO A 25 -6.62 -6.29 -4.64
N VAL A 26 -5.40 -6.00 -4.21
CA VAL A 26 -4.44 -7.04 -3.82
C VAL A 26 -5.19 -7.83 -2.74
N GLY A 27 -5.45 -9.13 -2.97
CA GLY A 27 -6.55 -9.89 -2.37
C GLY A 27 -6.66 -9.85 -0.84
N ASP A 28 -7.67 -10.54 -0.30
CA ASP A 28 -8.01 -10.49 1.14
C ASP A 28 -6.83 -10.77 2.10
N GLU A 29 -5.84 -11.52 1.63
CA GLU A 29 -4.57 -11.78 2.33
C GLU A 29 -3.75 -10.50 2.56
N ALA A 30 -3.57 -9.68 1.52
CA ALA A 30 -2.84 -8.41 1.63
C ALA A 30 -3.54 -7.43 2.56
N ARG A 31 -4.89 -7.42 2.56
CA ARG A 31 -5.67 -6.62 3.52
C ARG A 31 -5.43 -7.07 4.96
N THR A 32 -5.35 -8.38 5.19
CA THR A 32 -5.10 -8.96 6.52
C THR A 32 -3.68 -8.63 7.00
N GLU A 33 -2.69 -8.74 6.11
CA GLU A 33 -1.29 -8.38 6.41
C GLU A 33 -1.13 -6.89 6.72
N ALA A 34 -1.77 -6.02 5.94
CA ALA A 34 -1.75 -4.57 6.19
C ALA A 34 -2.32 -4.23 7.58
N PHE A 35 -3.41 -4.89 7.99
CA PHE A 35 -3.98 -4.68 9.32
C PHE A 35 -3.04 -5.14 10.44
N ARG A 36 -2.42 -6.33 10.29
CA ARG A 36 -1.42 -6.83 11.26
C ARG A 36 -0.22 -5.89 11.39
N LEU A 37 0.25 -5.33 10.27
CA LEU A 37 1.35 -4.36 10.26
C LEU A 37 0.94 -3.08 10.99
N ALA A 38 -0.26 -2.57 10.76
CA ALA A 38 -0.77 -1.36 11.43
C ALA A 38 -0.83 -1.53 12.95
N GLU A 39 -1.32 -2.68 13.42
CA GLU A 39 -1.35 -3.01 14.86
C GLU A 39 0.06 -3.07 15.46
N ALA A 40 1.01 -3.73 14.77
CA ALA A 40 2.40 -3.82 15.23
C ALA A 40 3.08 -2.45 15.30
N LEU A 41 2.85 -1.57 14.32
CA LEU A 41 3.36 -0.20 14.33
C LEU A 41 2.71 0.65 15.43
N GLY A 42 1.42 0.48 15.68
CA GLY A 42 0.70 1.14 16.78
C GLY A 42 1.28 0.74 18.14
N ALA A 43 1.51 -0.55 18.35
CA ALA A 43 2.15 -1.06 19.56
C ALA A 43 3.59 -0.52 19.72
N ALA A 44 4.38 -0.53 18.64
CA ALA A 44 5.75 -0.01 18.65
C ALA A 44 5.84 1.50 18.93
N ARG A 45 4.82 2.28 18.54
CA ARG A 45 4.75 3.72 18.83
C ARG A 45 4.31 4.03 20.26
N ALA A 46 3.59 3.11 20.90
CA ALA A 46 3.02 3.30 22.23
C ALA A 46 3.96 2.86 23.37
N GLY A 47 5.04 2.12 23.06
CA GLY A 47 6.10 1.74 23.99
C GLY A 47 7.23 2.76 24.06
#